data_AF-A0AAW4Z9X4-F1
#
_entry.id   AF-A0AAW4Z9X4-F1
#
_cell.length_a   1.000
_cell.length_b   1.000
_cell.length_c   1.000
_cell.angle_alpha   90.00
_cell.angle_beta   90.00
_cell.angle_gamma   90.00
#
_symmetry.space_group_name_H-M   'P 1'
#
loop_
_entity.id
_entity.type
_entity.pdbx_description
1 polymer ?
#
loop_
_entity_poly.entity_id
_entity_poly.type
_entity_poly.pdbx_seq_one_letter_code
_entity_poly.pdbx_strand_id
1 'polypeptide(L)'
;MATKGLGNETLVTSILRSNTVLVEVGGSVRRITVENFMNAINNGDEQMLRQVAWGIPIKQSTQSSTNYGVIGNTAAWTEYKLYCGRYLVTNDGRAAKMSPTNSAVFADGTAVDETKGHVMWIGPRLYYRVQTDSVSGVPVLWLSMLPIGGEFIGGANGGMYNCIGAYKGSMSGSALVSRSGVAPAGSKTINAFWNAAQVNGKEWGLTDYDQRKLIMMLGLSQYGDTNIQAKLGYGVGGSSSKDLWAAAAALQTGATKSLGDNWGKIAISVVNGSNTGVDCSRVNMMGIEDPYGWQWEFLQGVFCGSSNNSAQSGTEIFIYKGNRLPTTAELAAHPNGEYRQATRQTASGQVQEIILGEHFDIFPKKIGGNSTSYWADYSWANTTGQLVLWGGTANNGASCGLASAASNHDWSHSTAYFGSRLAYFGNLTFVSGASLMAA
;
A
#
# COMPACT_ATOMS: atom_id res chain seq x y z
N MET A 1 44.33 -24.83 -9.06
CA MET A 1 44.63 -23.42 -8.69
C MET A 1 45.90 -23.45 -7.89
N ALA A 2 46.89 -22.59 -8.20
CA ALA A 2 48.07 -22.46 -7.35
C ALA A 2 47.62 -22.15 -5.91
N THR A 3 48.32 -22.72 -4.92
CA THR A 3 48.13 -22.47 -3.49
C THR A 3 48.45 -21.01 -3.19
N LYS A 4 47.47 -20.14 -3.42
CA LYS A 4 47.53 -18.73 -3.01
C LYS A 4 47.18 -18.63 -1.53
N GLY A 5 48.11 -18.11 -0.73
CA GLY A 5 47.88 -17.82 0.67
C GLY A 5 46.98 -16.60 0.81
N LEU A 6 45.75 -16.79 1.30
CA LEU A 6 44.75 -15.73 1.48
C LEU A 6 45.25 -14.53 2.31
N GLY A 7 46.18 -14.75 3.25
CA GLY A 7 46.74 -13.69 4.09
C GLY A 7 47.65 -12.69 3.37
N ASN A 8 48.08 -12.99 2.13
CA ASN A 8 49.00 -12.14 1.36
C ASN A 8 48.32 -11.49 0.14
N GLU A 9 47.04 -11.77 -0.10
CA GLU A 9 46.30 -11.19 -1.22
C GLU A 9 45.80 -9.78 -0.88
N THR A 10 45.60 -8.95 -1.90
CA THR A 10 45.14 -7.57 -1.73
C THR A 10 43.73 -7.53 -1.11
N LEU A 11 43.60 -6.79 -0.01
CA LEU A 11 42.29 -6.51 0.60
C LEU A 11 41.46 -5.64 -0.34
N VAL A 12 40.22 -6.05 -0.57
CA VAL A 12 39.20 -5.26 -1.27
C VAL A 12 38.20 -4.71 -0.25
N THR A 13 37.79 -3.46 -0.42
CA THR A 13 36.79 -2.80 0.44
C THR A 13 35.37 -2.85 -0.13
N SER A 14 35.20 -3.41 -1.32
CA SER A 14 33.91 -3.58 -1.99
C SER A 14 33.92 -4.82 -2.89
N ILE A 15 32.73 -5.38 -3.14
CA ILE A 15 32.53 -6.59 -3.94
C ILE A 15 31.14 -6.54 -4.62
N LEU A 16 31.02 -7.03 -5.86
CA LEU A 16 29.73 -7.08 -6.55
C LEU A 16 28.90 -8.28 -6.07
N ARG A 17 27.56 -8.17 -6.13
CA ARG A 17 26.64 -9.26 -5.73
C ARG A 17 26.86 -10.57 -6.49
N SER A 18 27.29 -10.47 -7.74
CA SER A 18 27.61 -11.61 -8.62
C SER A 18 28.98 -12.25 -8.35
N ASN A 19 29.84 -11.61 -7.54
CA ASN A 19 31.10 -12.21 -7.15
C ASN A 19 30.88 -13.30 -6.10
N THR A 20 31.87 -14.16 -5.92
CA THR A 20 31.76 -15.33 -5.04
C THR A 20 32.72 -15.26 -3.87
N VAL A 21 32.22 -15.65 -2.70
CA VAL A 21 33.04 -15.97 -1.53
C VAL A 21 33.32 -17.48 -1.48
N LEU A 22 34.46 -17.86 -0.93
CA LEU A 22 34.81 -19.25 -0.65
C LEU A 22 34.31 -19.61 0.75
N VAL A 23 33.64 -20.76 0.87
CA VAL A 23 33.09 -21.27 2.13
C VAL A 23 33.45 -22.75 2.26
N GLU A 24 33.57 -23.24 3.51
CA GLU A 24 33.69 -24.66 3.78
C GLU A 24 32.29 -25.23 4.09
N VAL A 25 31.89 -26.28 3.36
CA VAL A 25 30.62 -26.98 3.59
C VAL A 25 30.88 -28.48 3.54
N GLY A 26 30.64 -29.17 4.66
CA GLY A 26 30.82 -30.63 4.76
C GLY A 26 32.26 -31.08 4.53
N GLY A 27 33.25 -30.36 5.09
CA GLY A 27 34.67 -30.71 4.95
C GLY A 27 35.27 -30.40 3.57
N SER A 28 34.55 -29.70 2.70
CA SER A 28 35.03 -29.32 1.37
C SER A 28 34.85 -27.84 1.09
N VAL A 29 35.84 -27.25 0.41
CA VAL A 29 35.74 -25.87 -0.09
C VAL A 29 34.73 -25.80 -1.24
N ARG A 30 33.84 -24.81 -1.17
CA ARG A 30 32.79 -24.49 -2.15
C ARG A 30 32.80 -22.98 -2.46
N ARG A 31 32.11 -22.60 -3.54
CA ARG A 31 31.89 -21.19 -3.92
C ARG A 31 30.40 -20.87 -3.77
N ILE A 32 30.10 -19.70 -3.24
CA ILE A 32 28.75 -19.15 -3.18
C ILE A 32 28.80 -17.68 -3.58
N THR A 33 27.84 -17.19 -4.35
CA THR A 33 27.75 -15.77 -4.71
C THR A 33 27.47 -14.94 -3.47
N VAL A 34 27.92 -13.68 -3.40
CA VAL A 34 27.61 -12.77 -2.28
C VAL A 34 26.11 -12.65 -2.07
N GLU A 35 25.31 -12.59 -3.14
CA GLU A 35 23.84 -12.62 -3.05
C GLU A 35 23.30 -13.86 -2.34
N ASN A 36 23.61 -15.06 -2.83
CA ASN A 36 23.20 -16.30 -2.18
C ASN A 36 23.78 -16.47 -0.77
N PHE A 37 24.97 -15.93 -0.50
CA PHE A 37 25.58 -15.99 0.83
C PHE A 37 24.83 -15.09 1.81
N MET A 38 24.47 -13.86 1.41
CA MET A 38 23.59 -13.01 2.21
C MET A 38 22.23 -13.69 2.43
N ASN A 39 21.64 -14.30 1.39
CA ASN A 39 20.40 -15.06 1.52
C ASN A 39 20.54 -16.26 2.47
N ALA A 40 21.68 -16.94 2.48
CA ALA A 40 21.96 -18.08 3.35
C ALA A 40 22.18 -17.66 4.81
N ILE A 41 22.89 -16.54 5.06
CA ILE A 41 22.99 -15.91 6.38
C ILE A 41 21.59 -15.52 6.90
N ASN A 42 20.73 -15.03 6.00
CA ASN A 42 19.36 -14.63 6.33
C ASN A 42 18.38 -15.82 6.46
N ASN A 43 18.83 -17.06 6.24
CA ASN A 43 17.98 -18.25 6.33
C ASN A 43 18.14 -18.94 7.69
N GLY A 44 17.11 -18.82 8.53
CA GLY A 44 16.99 -19.60 9.76
C GLY A 44 17.43 -18.90 11.05
N ASP A 45 18.06 -17.73 10.98
CA ASP A 45 18.47 -16.99 12.17
C ASP A 45 17.56 -15.78 12.43
N GLU A 46 16.45 -16.03 13.14
CA GLU A 46 15.51 -14.99 13.54
C GLU A 46 16.19 -13.86 14.34
N GLN A 47 17.31 -14.16 15.01
CA GLN A 47 18.11 -13.14 15.71
C GLN A 47 18.74 -12.13 14.76
N MET A 48 19.17 -12.55 13.56
CA MET A 48 19.69 -11.62 12.55
C MET A 48 18.57 -10.76 11.95
N LEU A 49 17.40 -11.34 11.66
CA LEU A 49 16.23 -10.56 11.21
C LEU A 49 15.88 -9.48 12.23
N ARG A 50 15.89 -9.80 13.52
CA ARG A 50 15.63 -8.84 14.62
C ARG A 50 16.65 -7.70 14.68
N GLN A 51 17.84 -7.84 14.09
CA GLN A 51 18.85 -6.78 14.03
C GLN A 51 18.68 -5.86 12.80
N VAL A 52 18.20 -6.38 11.67
CA VAL A 52 18.17 -5.64 10.38
C VAL A 52 16.76 -5.30 9.88
N ALA A 53 15.72 -5.81 10.54
CA ALA A 53 14.32 -5.63 10.21
C ALA A 53 13.49 -5.33 11.45
N TRP A 54 12.35 -4.66 11.24
CA TRP A 54 11.28 -4.62 12.25
C TRP A 54 10.20 -5.62 11.87
N GLY A 55 9.49 -6.11 12.88
CA GLY A 55 8.51 -7.18 12.74
C GLY A 55 7.18 -6.83 13.36
N ILE A 56 6.09 -7.34 12.77
CA ILE A 56 4.75 -7.28 13.33
C ILE A 56 4.25 -8.71 13.54
N PRO A 57 4.10 -9.16 14.80
CA PRO A 57 3.51 -10.47 15.08
C PRO A 57 2.04 -10.50 14.65
N ILE A 58 1.67 -11.37 13.71
CA ILE A 58 0.30 -11.50 13.21
C ILE A 58 -0.47 -12.48 14.08
N LYS A 59 -1.12 -11.95 15.14
CA LYS A 59 -1.77 -12.74 16.21
C LYS A 59 -3.24 -13.09 15.91
N GLN A 60 -3.65 -13.06 14.64
CA GLN A 60 -5.04 -13.19 14.21
C GLN A 60 -5.72 -14.52 14.61
N SER A 61 -4.92 -15.58 14.79
CA SER A 61 -5.39 -16.91 15.20
C SER A 61 -5.15 -17.20 16.70
N THR A 62 -4.50 -16.30 17.43
CA THR A 62 -4.13 -16.52 18.85
C THR A 62 -4.88 -15.60 19.82
N GLN A 63 -5.34 -14.43 19.37
CA GLN A 63 -6.12 -13.51 20.20
C GLN A 63 -7.08 -12.65 19.37
N SER A 64 -8.09 -12.09 20.04
CA SER A 64 -9.01 -11.11 19.44
C SER A 64 -8.54 -9.66 19.58
N SER A 65 -7.57 -9.35 20.44
CA SER A 65 -7.05 -7.98 20.59
C SER A 65 -6.36 -7.51 19.31
N THR A 66 -6.64 -6.27 18.89
CA THR A 66 -6.06 -5.64 17.69
C THR A 66 -4.59 -5.23 17.89
N ASN A 67 -4.14 -5.11 19.14
CA ASN A 67 -2.78 -4.75 19.48
C ASN A 67 -1.84 -5.95 19.34
N TYR A 68 -1.10 -5.96 18.24
CA TYR A 68 -0.14 -6.98 17.86
C TYR A 68 1.29 -6.63 18.32
N GLY A 69 1.59 -5.35 18.43
CA GLY A 69 2.90 -4.81 18.76
C GLY A 69 3.87 -4.76 17.58
N VAL A 70 5.01 -4.12 17.80
CA VAL A 70 6.14 -4.08 16.86
C VAL A 70 7.37 -4.60 17.58
N ILE A 71 8.14 -5.45 16.91
CA ILE A 71 9.34 -6.11 17.45
C ILE A 71 10.55 -5.90 16.52
N GLY A 72 11.73 -6.37 16.93
CA GLY A 72 12.97 -6.25 16.15
C GLY A 72 13.53 -4.83 16.17
N ASN A 73 14.15 -4.42 15.06
CA ASN A 73 14.83 -3.13 14.94
C ASN A 73 13.87 -2.00 14.56
N THR A 74 13.21 -1.41 15.56
CA THR A 74 12.29 -0.27 15.36
C THR A 74 13.01 1.03 14.94
N ALA A 75 14.33 1.12 15.09
CA ALA A 75 15.10 2.22 14.52
C ALA A 75 15.14 2.16 12.99
N ALA A 76 15.16 0.97 12.39
CA ALA A 76 15.06 0.81 10.94
C ALA A 76 13.70 1.29 10.39
N TRP A 77 12.60 1.12 11.14
CA TRP A 77 11.33 1.75 10.79
C TRP A 77 11.42 3.29 10.85
N THR A 78 12.06 3.82 11.89
CA THR A 78 12.26 5.27 12.03
C THR A 78 13.07 5.84 10.87
N GLU A 79 14.11 5.14 10.43
CA GLU A 79 14.91 5.49 9.26
C GLU A 79 14.11 5.41 7.96
N TYR A 80 13.35 4.34 7.73
CA TYR A 80 12.53 4.18 6.53
C TYR A 80 11.58 5.37 6.33
N LYS A 81 10.98 5.88 7.42
CA LYS A 81 10.10 7.06 7.38
C LYS A 81 10.80 8.33 6.87
N LEU A 82 12.10 8.50 7.11
CA LEU A 82 12.86 9.67 6.66
C LEU A 82 12.95 9.76 5.13
N TYR A 83 12.88 8.63 4.44
CA TYR A 83 12.90 8.54 2.98
C TYR A 83 11.50 8.61 2.35
N CYS A 84 10.46 8.72 3.16
CA CYS A 84 9.08 8.75 2.70
C CYS A 84 8.51 10.17 2.64
N GLY A 85 7.37 10.32 1.97
CA GLY A 85 6.49 11.47 2.10
C GLY A 85 6.15 12.12 0.76
N ARG A 86 5.64 13.35 0.80
CA ARG A 86 5.08 14.01 -0.39
C ARG A 86 6.12 14.62 -1.32
N TYR A 87 5.85 14.51 -2.62
CA TYR A 87 6.58 15.09 -3.73
C TYR A 87 5.58 15.68 -4.72
N LEU A 88 5.97 16.75 -5.42
CA LEU A 88 5.31 17.08 -6.68
C LEU A 88 6.01 16.32 -7.81
N VAL A 89 5.26 15.54 -8.57
CA VAL A 89 5.75 14.72 -9.68
C VAL A 89 5.12 15.19 -10.98
N THR A 90 5.98 15.55 -11.93
CA THR A 90 5.62 15.96 -13.31
C THR A 90 5.33 14.74 -14.17
N ASN A 91 4.63 14.91 -15.29
CA ASN A 91 4.25 13.78 -16.17
C ASN A 91 5.44 12.99 -16.72
N ASP A 92 6.60 13.63 -16.90
CA ASP A 92 7.87 13.04 -17.34
C ASP A 92 8.72 12.45 -16.20
N GLY A 93 8.22 12.45 -14.95
CA GLY A 93 8.84 11.76 -13.82
C GLY A 93 9.85 12.59 -13.01
N ARG A 94 9.94 13.91 -13.22
CA ARG A 94 10.71 14.77 -12.31
C ARG A 94 9.95 14.93 -11.00
N ALA A 95 10.62 14.67 -9.89
CA ALA A 95 10.04 14.67 -8.55
C ALA A 95 10.79 15.63 -7.62
N ALA A 96 10.08 16.58 -7.01
CA ALA A 96 10.63 17.48 -6.01
C ALA A 96 9.96 17.26 -4.65
N LYS A 97 10.77 17.08 -3.60
CA LYS A 97 10.33 16.79 -2.24
C LYS A 97 9.60 17.98 -1.64
N MET A 98 8.39 17.76 -1.14
CA MET A 98 7.62 18.76 -0.39
C MET A 98 8.11 18.85 1.06
N SER A 99 7.84 19.97 1.72
CA SER A 99 8.23 20.12 3.13
C SER A 99 7.55 19.07 4.01
N PRO A 100 8.29 18.42 4.93
CA PRO A 100 7.76 17.39 5.82
C PRO A 100 6.78 17.93 6.86
N THR A 101 6.70 19.25 7.04
CA THR A 101 5.80 19.90 8.01
C THR A 101 4.68 20.69 7.35
N ASN A 102 4.80 21.04 6.07
CA ASN A 102 3.75 21.75 5.34
C ASN A 102 3.88 21.56 3.82
N SER A 103 2.95 20.82 3.22
CA SER A 103 2.96 20.55 1.77
C SER A 103 2.47 21.72 0.90
N ALA A 104 2.42 22.95 1.42
CA ALA A 104 2.25 24.15 0.59
C ALA A 104 3.57 24.63 -0.04
N VAL A 105 4.71 24.16 0.48
CA VAL A 105 6.06 24.52 0.01
C VAL A 105 6.90 23.26 -0.21
N PHE A 106 7.92 23.38 -1.04
CA PHE A 106 8.97 22.38 -1.20
C PHE A 106 9.89 22.35 0.03
N ALA A 107 10.66 21.27 0.17
CA ALA A 107 11.62 21.13 1.26
C ALA A 107 12.73 22.21 1.22
N ASP A 108 12.98 22.80 0.05
CA ASP A 108 13.89 23.94 -0.12
C ASP A 108 13.25 25.31 0.13
N GLY A 109 11.97 25.35 0.54
CA GLY A 109 11.21 26.57 0.83
C GLY A 109 10.52 27.20 -0.39
N THR A 110 10.74 26.68 -1.60
CA THR A 110 10.06 27.17 -2.81
C THR A 110 8.55 26.91 -2.73
N ALA A 111 7.72 27.86 -3.16
CA ALA A 111 6.27 27.65 -3.23
C ALA A 111 5.90 26.52 -4.22
N VAL A 112 4.91 25.72 -3.87
CA VAL A 112 4.42 24.64 -4.74
C VAL A 112 3.31 25.16 -5.65
N ASP A 113 3.48 25.01 -6.95
CA ASP A 113 2.40 25.10 -7.94
C ASP A 113 1.99 23.69 -8.40
N GLU A 114 0.85 23.21 -7.88
CA GLU A 114 0.33 21.87 -8.21
C GLU A 114 -0.16 21.76 -9.65
N THR A 115 -0.32 22.86 -10.41
CA THR A 115 -0.70 22.78 -11.82
C THR A 115 0.39 22.15 -12.68
N LYS A 116 1.65 22.20 -12.23
CA LYS A 116 2.82 21.61 -12.91
C LYS A 116 2.93 20.08 -12.78
N GLY A 117 2.11 19.45 -11.94
CA GLY A 117 2.18 18.00 -11.77
C GLY A 117 1.11 17.43 -10.86
N HIS A 118 1.50 16.41 -10.12
CA HIS A 118 0.66 15.65 -9.20
C HIS A 118 1.36 15.53 -7.85
N VAL A 119 0.62 15.73 -6.77
CA VAL A 119 1.13 15.51 -5.41
C VAL A 119 1.08 14.01 -5.14
N MET A 120 2.26 13.40 -5.05
CA MET A 120 2.45 11.97 -4.85
C MET A 120 3.17 11.73 -3.53
N TRP A 121 2.83 10.66 -2.84
CA TRP A 121 3.67 10.04 -1.83
C TRP A 121 4.72 9.15 -2.50
N ILE A 122 5.99 9.35 -2.15
CA ILE A 122 7.08 8.46 -2.55
C ILE A 122 7.71 7.86 -1.30
N GLY A 123 7.95 6.56 -1.35
CA GLY A 123 8.76 5.83 -0.37
C GLY A 123 9.68 4.84 -1.08
N PRO A 124 10.81 4.45 -0.47
CA PRO A 124 11.69 3.46 -1.07
C PRO A 124 10.99 2.09 -1.18
N ARG A 125 11.59 1.20 -1.94
CA ARG A 125 11.24 -0.23 -1.95
C ARG A 125 11.20 -0.77 -0.52
N LEU A 126 10.19 -1.58 -0.23
CA LEU A 126 10.07 -2.26 1.06
C LEU A 126 10.17 -3.77 0.86
N TYR A 127 11.21 -4.39 1.41
CA TYR A 127 11.33 -5.84 1.47
C TYR A 127 10.47 -6.37 2.61
N TYR A 128 9.86 -7.53 2.39
CA TYR A 128 9.04 -8.17 3.41
C TYR A 128 9.11 -9.70 3.35
N ARG A 129 8.95 -10.32 4.51
CA ARG A 129 8.88 -11.76 4.66
C ARG A 129 7.96 -12.13 5.80
N VAL A 130 7.05 -13.06 5.58
CA VAL A 130 6.30 -13.70 6.67
C VAL A 130 7.08 -14.92 7.15
N GLN A 131 7.45 -14.94 8.43
CA GLN A 131 8.16 -16.06 9.04
C GLN A 131 7.52 -16.40 10.38
N THR A 132 7.20 -17.67 10.58
CA THR A 132 6.71 -18.17 11.87
C THR A 132 7.85 -18.18 12.89
N ASP A 133 7.64 -17.48 14.00
CA ASP A 133 8.52 -17.55 15.16
C ASP A 133 8.47 -18.97 15.73
N SER A 134 9.63 -19.63 15.80
CA SER A 134 9.69 -21.06 16.10
C SER A 134 9.34 -21.40 17.55
N VAL A 135 9.35 -20.41 18.45
CA VAL A 135 9.07 -20.59 19.88
C VAL A 135 7.58 -20.41 20.17
N SER A 136 7.01 -19.31 19.68
CA SER A 136 5.60 -18.95 19.92
C SER A 136 4.63 -19.55 18.90
N GLY A 137 5.13 -19.99 17.74
CA GLY A 137 4.29 -20.44 16.62
C GLY A 137 3.52 -19.31 15.93
N VAL A 138 3.78 -18.04 16.29
CA VAL A 138 3.10 -16.87 15.73
C VAL A 138 3.82 -16.43 14.45
N PRO A 139 3.09 -16.26 13.33
CA PRO A 139 3.65 -15.63 12.13
C PRO A 139 4.08 -14.19 12.40
N VAL A 140 5.27 -13.81 11.98
CA VAL A 140 5.77 -12.43 12.04
C VAL A 140 5.95 -11.91 10.62
N LEU A 141 5.34 -10.75 10.33
CA LEU A 141 5.66 -9.98 9.14
C LEU A 141 6.92 -9.15 9.41
N TRP A 142 8.05 -9.57 8.85
CA TRP A 142 9.30 -8.81 8.86
C TRP A 142 9.36 -7.84 7.69
N LEU A 143 9.88 -6.64 7.95
CA LEU A 143 9.95 -5.53 7.02
C LEU A 143 11.33 -4.86 7.08
N SER A 144 11.91 -4.51 5.93
CA SER A 144 13.18 -3.80 5.87
C SER A 144 13.34 -3.02 4.57
N MET A 145 14.12 -1.93 4.61
CA MET A 145 14.61 -1.26 3.40
C MET A 145 15.73 -2.07 2.72
N LEU A 146 16.36 -2.99 3.47
CA LEU A 146 17.41 -3.87 2.99
C LEU A 146 16.84 -5.24 2.63
N PRO A 147 17.49 -6.01 1.74
CA PRO A 147 17.06 -7.36 1.42
C PRO A 147 17.12 -8.29 2.64
N ILE A 148 16.01 -8.94 2.97
CA ILE A 148 15.87 -9.87 4.11
C ILE A 148 15.39 -11.28 3.67
N GLY A 149 15.52 -11.57 2.37
CA GLY A 149 14.80 -12.68 1.74
C GLY A 149 13.30 -12.39 1.62
N GLY A 150 12.57 -13.28 0.95
CA GLY A 150 11.14 -13.08 0.67
C GLY A 150 10.90 -12.15 -0.51
N GLU A 151 9.90 -11.29 -0.37
CA GLU A 151 9.34 -10.46 -1.43
C GLU A 151 9.69 -8.98 -1.25
N PHE A 152 9.35 -8.13 -2.23
CA PHE A 152 9.41 -6.69 -2.06
C PHE A 152 8.27 -5.96 -2.78
N ILE A 153 7.99 -4.75 -2.32
CA ILE A 153 7.03 -3.83 -2.94
C ILE A 153 7.79 -2.59 -3.43
N GLY A 154 7.77 -2.38 -4.74
CA GLY A 154 8.40 -1.26 -5.44
C GLY A 154 7.98 -1.26 -6.90
N GLY A 155 7.25 -0.23 -7.32
CA GLY A 155 6.64 -0.15 -8.66
C GLY A 155 7.30 0.86 -9.61
N ALA A 156 8.06 1.83 -9.09
CA ALA A 156 8.67 2.91 -9.87
C ALA A 156 10.20 2.78 -9.93
N ASN A 157 10.79 3.34 -10.98
CA ASN A 157 12.24 3.41 -11.20
C ASN A 157 12.93 2.04 -11.08
N GLY A 158 12.47 1.06 -11.88
CA GLY A 158 12.96 -0.32 -11.80
C GLY A 158 12.68 -0.99 -10.45
N GLY A 159 11.58 -0.61 -9.81
CA GLY A 159 11.15 -1.10 -8.51
C GLY A 159 11.91 -0.53 -7.31
N MET A 160 12.72 0.52 -7.48
CA MET A 160 13.42 1.17 -6.37
C MET A 160 12.51 1.99 -5.45
N TYR A 161 11.36 2.45 -5.95
CA TYR A 161 10.44 3.30 -5.20
C TYR A 161 8.99 2.86 -5.39
N ASN A 162 8.15 3.32 -4.47
CA ASN A 162 6.70 3.32 -4.57
C ASN A 162 6.25 4.76 -4.79
N CYS A 163 5.36 5.01 -5.76
CA CYS A 163 4.84 6.34 -6.05
C CYS A 163 3.31 6.29 -6.15
N ILE A 164 2.65 6.78 -5.10
CA ILE A 164 1.20 6.66 -4.86
C ILE A 164 0.62 8.07 -4.74
N GLY A 165 -0.54 8.35 -5.32
CA GLY A 165 -1.19 9.66 -5.20
C GLY A 165 -1.42 10.04 -3.74
N ALA A 166 -0.88 11.18 -3.30
CA ALA A 166 -1.08 11.64 -1.93
C ALA A 166 -2.56 11.90 -1.63
N TYR A 167 -3.33 12.30 -2.65
CA TYR A 167 -4.76 12.59 -2.56
C TYR A 167 -5.57 11.60 -3.38
N LYS A 168 -6.85 11.43 -3.01
CA LYS A 168 -7.80 10.76 -3.90
C LYS A 168 -7.84 11.48 -5.24
N GLY A 169 -7.93 10.72 -6.32
CA GLY A 169 -7.86 11.25 -7.68
C GLY A 169 -9.05 12.16 -7.99
N SER A 170 -8.78 13.25 -8.69
CA SER A 170 -9.78 14.19 -9.21
C SER A 170 -9.60 14.35 -10.72
N MET A 171 -10.61 14.90 -11.42
CA MET A 171 -10.51 15.13 -12.87
C MET A 171 -10.02 16.54 -13.15
N SER A 172 -8.99 16.68 -14.00
CA SER A 172 -8.62 17.92 -14.66
C SER A 172 -8.82 17.74 -16.16
N GLY A 173 -9.93 18.23 -16.69
CA GLY A 173 -10.39 17.84 -18.02
C GLY A 173 -10.61 16.32 -18.11
N SER A 174 -9.89 15.66 -19.02
CA SER A 174 -9.90 14.20 -19.17
C SER A 174 -8.85 13.47 -18.34
N ALA A 175 -7.91 14.17 -17.70
CA ALA A 175 -6.83 13.56 -16.93
C ALA A 175 -7.22 13.33 -15.47
N LEU A 176 -6.83 12.16 -14.93
CA LEU A 176 -6.88 11.90 -13.50
C LEU A 176 -5.66 12.56 -12.84
N VAL A 177 -5.88 13.38 -11.82
CA VAL A 177 -4.81 14.12 -11.12
C VAL A 177 -4.88 13.91 -9.62
N SER A 178 -3.73 13.94 -8.95
CA SER A 178 -3.63 13.98 -7.48
C SER A 178 -3.27 15.41 -7.06
N ARG A 179 -4.27 16.20 -6.68
CA ARG A 179 -4.12 17.62 -6.31
C ARG A 179 -5.02 17.94 -5.12
N SER A 180 -4.72 19.03 -4.46
CA SER A 180 -5.48 19.58 -3.34
C SER A 180 -6.51 20.61 -3.78
N GLY A 181 -7.44 20.97 -2.88
CA GLY A 181 -8.45 22.01 -3.11
C GLY A 181 -9.52 21.60 -4.12
N VAL A 182 -9.61 20.31 -4.43
CA VAL A 182 -10.51 19.77 -5.46
C VAL A 182 -11.33 18.61 -4.91
N ALA A 183 -12.56 18.50 -5.39
CA ALA A 183 -13.42 17.36 -5.07
C ALA A 183 -12.85 16.10 -5.76
N PRO A 184 -12.74 14.96 -5.05
CA PRO A 184 -12.32 13.73 -5.66
C PRO A 184 -13.37 13.25 -6.67
N ALA A 185 -12.91 12.58 -7.72
CA ALA A 185 -13.76 12.06 -8.75
C ALA A 185 -14.52 10.80 -8.28
N GLY A 186 -15.73 10.63 -8.77
CA GLY A 186 -16.55 9.44 -8.58
C GLY A 186 -17.45 9.20 -9.80
N SER A 187 -18.41 8.27 -9.68
CA SER A 187 -19.37 7.95 -10.74
C SER A 187 -18.71 7.55 -12.06
N LYS A 188 -17.62 6.76 -11.96
CA LYS A 188 -16.82 6.28 -13.08
C LYS A 188 -16.46 4.82 -12.85
N THR A 189 -16.33 4.06 -13.93
CA THR A 189 -15.82 2.68 -13.88
C THR A 189 -14.31 2.69 -13.66
N ILE A 190 -13.74 1.56 -13.24
CA ILE A 190 -12.29 1.40 -13.16
C ILE A 190 -11.60 1.67 -14.50
N ASN A 191 -12.20 1.25 -15.63
CA ASN A 191 -11.67 1.55 -16.97
C ASN A 191 -11.64 3.05 -17.26
N ALA A 192 -12.65 3.81 -16.83
CA ALA A 192 -12.67 5.25 -17.02
C ALA A 192 -11.59 5.95 -16.17
N PHE A 193 -11.38 5.51 -14.92
CA PHE A 193 -10.27 5.99 -14.09
C PHE A 193 -8.91 5.66 -14.69
N TRP A 194 -8.71 4.42 -15.15
CA TRP A 194 -7.48 3.98 -15.79
C TRP A 194 -7.17 4.78 -17.06
N ASN A 195 -8.15 4.95 -17.94
CA ASN A 195 -7.98 5.75 -19.16
C ASN A 195 -7.64 7.21 -18.82
N ALA A 196 -8.26 7.78 -17.79
CA ALA A 196 -7.96 9.12 -17.32
C ALA A 196 -6.54 9.23 -16.71
N ALA A 197 -6.05 8.20 -16.01
CA ALA A 197 -4.67 8.15 -15.53
C ALA A 197 -3.68 8.13 -16.70
N GLN A 198 -3.97 7.32 -17.72
CA GLN A 198 -3.14 7.16 -18.92
C GLN A 198 -3.04 8.42 -19.78
N VAL A 199 -3.95 9.40 -19.64
CA VAL A 199 -3.83 10.73 -20.27
C VAL A 199 -2.54 11.43 -19.84
N ASN A 200 -2.05 11.18 -18.62
CA ASN A 200 -0.78 11.75 -18.15
C ASN A 200 0.46 11.07 -18.77
N GLY A 201 0.29 9.89 -19.39
CA GLY A 201 1.36 9.09 -19.99
C GLY A 201 1.26 7.61 -19.64
N LYS A 202 1.98 6.76 -20.38
CA LYS A 202 1.91 5.28 -20.24
C LYS A 202 2.39 4.75 -18.89
N GLU A 203 3.26 5.50 -18.22
CA GLU A 203 3.81 5.17 -16.90
C GLU A 203 2.86 5.52 -15.73
N TRP A 204 1.73 6.19 -16.03
CA TRP A 204 0.73 6.57 -15.04
C TRP A 204 -0.37 5.52 -14.96
N GLY A 205 -0.78 5.16 -13.75
CA GLY A 205 -1.81 4.15 -13.54
C GLY A 205 -2.67 4.46 -12.32
N LEU A 206 -3.34 3.45 -11.83
CA LEU A 206 -4.04 3.48 -10.56
C LEU A 206 -3.16 2.84 -9.49
N THR A 207 -3.37 3.21 -8.23
CA THR A 207 -2.76 2.48 -7.10
C THR A 207 -3.03 0.99 -7.27
N ASP A 208 -2.00 0.17 -7.17
CA ASP A 208 -2.12 -1.28 -7.34
C ASP A 208 -2.29 -2.03 -6.01
N TYR A 209 -2.55 -3.33 -6.11
CA TYR A 209 -2.75 -4.17 -4.94
C TYR A 209 -1.51 -4.28 -4.03
N ASP A 210 -0.29 -4.30 -4.59
CA ASP A 210 0.94 -4.31 -3.79
C ASP A 210 1.10 -2.97 -3.04
N GLN A 211 0.82 -1.84 -3.67
CA GLN A 211 0.80 -0.53 -3.02
C GLN A 211 -0.29 -0.45 -1.92
N ARG A 212 -1.43 -1.13 -2.08
CA ARG A 212 -2.42 -1.22 -0.99
C ARG A 212 -1.90 -2.06 0.17
N LYS A 213 -1.21 -3.18 -0.08
CA LYS A 213 -0.52 -3.94 0.96
C LYS A 213 0.53 -3.07 1.66
N LEU A 214 1.31 -2.29 0.91
CA LEU A 214 2.27 -1.34 1.47
C LEU A 214 1.58 -0.38 2.44
N ILE A 215 0.46 0.24 2.06
CA ILE A 215 -0.30 1.14 2.95
C ILE A 215 -0.69 0.41 4.26
N MET A 216 -1.15 -0.84 4.20
CA MET A 216 -1.41 -1.65 5.40
C MET A 216 -0.12 -1.87 6.23
N MET A 217 0.97 -2.27 5.58
CA MET A 217 2.26 -2.51 6.24
C MET A 217 2.78 -1.26 6.96
N LEU A 218 2.61 -0.06 6.37
CA LEU A 218 2.98 1.21 7.00
C LEU A 218 2.15 1.47 8.27
N GLY A 219 0.83 1.24 8.21
CA GLY A 219 -0.05 1.39 9.37
C GLY A 219 0.33 0.45 10.51
N LEU A 220 0.53 -0.83 10.20
CA LEU A 220 0.96 -1.84 11.17
C LEU A 220 2.35 -1.51 11.76
N SER A 221 3.27 -1.02 10.94
CA SER A 221 4.62 -0.62 11.39
C SER A 221 4.57 0.56 12.37
N GLN A 222 3.65 1.51 12.15
CA GLN A 222 3.55 2.68 13.00
C GLN A 222 2.89 2.39 14.35
N TYR A 223 1.87 1.52 14.37
CA TYR A 223 1.04 1.35 15.56
C TYR A 223 1.11 -0.02 16.21
N GLY A 224 1.62 -1.04 15.50
CA GLY A 224 1.50 -2.43 15.92
C GLY A 224 0.06 -2.84 16.18
N ASP A 225 -0.91 -2.18 15.54
CA ASP A 225 -2.33 -2.35 15.82
C ASP A 225 -3.07 -2.43 14.49
N THR A 226 -3.94 -3.42 14.34
CA THR A 226 -4.75 -3.62 13.13
C THR A 226 -5.94 -2.66 13.07
N ASN A 227 -6.40 -2.12 14.20
CA ASN A 227 -7.42 -1.07 14.25
C ASN A 227 -6.76 0.31 14.08
N ILE A 228 -6.34 0.58 12.85
CA ILE A 228 -5.67 1.83 12.48
C ILE A 228 -6.60 3.02 12.71
N GLN A 229 -7.90 2.86 12.51
CA GLN A 229 -8.89 3.91 12.73
C GLN A 229 -8.88 4.42 14.18
N ALA A 230 -8.79 3.50 15.16
CA ALA A 230 -8.72 3.88 16.57
C ALA A 230 -7.41 4.60 16.93
N LYS A 231 -6.32 4.36 16.20
CA LYS A 231 -5.00 4.98 16.46
C LYS A 231 -4.80 6.30 15.74
N LEU A 232 -5.20 6.35 14.48
CA LEU A 232 -4.90 7.46 13.57
C LEU A 232 -6.12 8.36 13.33
N GLY A 233 -7.34 7.81 13.38
CA GLY A 233 -8.60 8.54 13.15
C GLY A 233 -9.58 7.73 12.32
N TYR A 234 -10.89 7.89 12.54
CA TYR A 234 -11.94 7.11 11.87
C TYR A 234 -12.26 7.57 10.44
N GLY A 235 -11.46 8.49 9.89
CA GLY A 235 -11.70 9.05 8.56
C GLY A 235 -12.99 9.88 8.51
N VAL A 236 -13.44 10.18 7.30
CA VAL A 236 -14.55 11.11 7.06
C VAL A 236 -15.89 10.57 7.58
N GLY A 237 -16.11 9.25 7.46
CA GLY A 237 -17.33 8.59 7.94
C GLY A 237 -17.46 8.49 9.46
N GLY A 238 -16.38 8.71 10.22
CA GLY A 238 -16.41 8.70 11.68
C GLY A 238 -16.57 7.32 12.33
N SER A 239 -16.67 7.31 13.66
CA SER A 239 -16.71 6.10 14.50
C SER A 239 -18.10 5.46 14.60
N SER A 240 -19.13 6.09 14.03
CA SER A 240 -20.51 5.59 14.04
C SER A 240 -20.94 5.15 12.63
N SER A 241 -21.63 4.01 12.51
CA SER A 241 -22.24 3.56 11.25
C SER A 241 -23.43 4.45 10.86
N LYS A 242 -23.15 5.60 10.25
CA LYS A 242 -24.14 6.57 9.77
C LYS A 242 -23.88 6.93 8.32
N ASP A 243 -24.94 7.21 7.57
CA ASP A 243 -24.81 7.75 6.22
C ASP A 243 -24.49 9.25 6.26
N LEU A 244 -23.21 9.57 6.11
CA LEU A 244 -22.70 10.93 6.03
C LEU A 244 -22.29 11.33 4.60
N TRP A 245 -22.60 10.50 3.59
CA TRP A 245 -22.06 10.66 2.25
C TRP A 245 -22.40 12.01 1.62
N ALA A 246 -23.66 12.47 1.74
CA ALA A 246 -24.09 13.70 1.09
C ALA A 246 -23.24 14.93 1.50
N ALA A 247 -22.90 15.04 2.79
CA ALA A 247 -22.04 16.10 3.29
C ALA A 247 -20.56 15.81 3.01
N ALA A 248 -20.12 14.55 3.13
CA ALA A 248 -18.75 14.14 2.84
C ALA A 248 -18.36 14.33 1.36
N ALA A 249 -19.30 14.21 0.42
CA ALA A 249 -19.07 14.37 -1.01
C ALA A 249 -18.70 15.82 -1.41
N ALA A 250 -19.04 16.80 -0.56
CA ALA A 250 -18.70 18.21 -0.78
C ALA A 250 -17.29 18.58 -0.27
N LEU A 251 -16.61 17.67 0.43
CA LEU A 251 -15.26 17.91 0.93
C LEU A 251 -14.25 17.94 -0.22
N GLN A 252 -13.16 18.67 0.00
CA GLN A 252 -12.04 18.77 -0.93
C GLN A 252 -10.82 18.08 -0.36
N THR A 253 -9.99 17.57 -1.26
CA THR A 253 -8.67 17.00 -0.96
C THR A 253 -7.69 18.07 -0.46
N GLY A 254 -6.61 17.66 0.19
CA GLY A 254 -5.55 18.56 0.65
C GLY A 254 -5.76 19.14 2.04
N ALA A 255 -6.76 18.66 2.78
CA ALA A 255 -7.01 19.10 4.15
C ALA A 255 -5.80 18.88 5.07
N THR A 256 -5.00 17.85 4.81
CA THR A 256 -3.84 17.46 5.62
C THR A 256 -2.52 18.06 5.13
N LYS A 257 -2.56 19.13 4.31
CA LYS A 257 -1.36 19.85 3.87
C LYS A 257 -0.48 20.32 5.03
N SER A 258 -1.11 20.87 6.06
CA SER A 258 -0.46 21.37 7.27
C SER A 258 0.17 20.28 8.15
N LEU A 259 -0.11 19.01 7.87
CA LEU A 259 0.55 17.89 8.54
C LEU A 259 1.80 17.42 7.79
N GLY A 260 2.01 17.83 6.54
CA GLY A 260 3.15 17.39 5.73
C GLY A 260 3.24 15.87 5.67
N ASP A 261 4.38 15.33 6.13
CA ASP A 261 4.68 13.91 6.19
C ASP A 261 4.40 13.30 7.57
N ASN A 262 3.71 14.01 8.46
CA ASN A 262 3.43 13.49 9.81
C ASN A 262 2.25 12.53 9.83
N TRP A 263 2.30 11.55 10.73
CA TRP A 263 1.10 10.80 11.10
C TRP A 263 0.19 11.69 11.93
N GLY A 264 -1.08 11.78 11.56
CA GLY A 264 -2.02 12.58 12.34
C GLY A 264 -3.38 12.70 11.69
N LYS A 265 -4.23 13.48 12.35
CA LYS A 265 -5.57 13.76 11.87
C LYS A 265 -5.96 15.20 12.14
N ILE A 266 -6.88 15.70 11.33
CA ILE A 266 -7.57 16.97 11.54
C ILE A 266 -9.05 16.65 11.74
N ALA A 267 -9.60 17.02 12.89
CA ALA A 267 -11.02 16.81 13.18
C ALA A 267 -11.89 17.61 12.20
N ILE A 268 -13.02 17.02 11.81
CA ILE A 268 -14.02 17.68 10.97
C ILE A 268 -15.41 17.43 11.54
N SER A 269 -16.33 18.34 11.24
CA SER A 269 -17.75 18.13 11.49
C SER A 269 -18.44 17.81 10.18
N VAL A 270 -19.17 16.70 10.15
CA VAL A 270 -19.98 16.27 9.00
C VAL A 270 -21.38 16.02 9.51
N VAL A 271 -22.36 16.70 8.92
CA VAL A 271 -23.78 16.60 9.29
C VAL A 271 -24.60 16.39 8.02
N ASN A 272 -25.36 15.30 7.97
CA ASN A 272 -26.27 14.99 6.88
C ASN A 272 -27.71 14.97 7.40
N GLY A 273 -28.45 16.07 7.21
CA GLY A 273 -29.76 16.26 7.85
C GLY A 273 -29.64 16.23 9.38
N SER A 274 -30.33 15.30 10.03
CA SER A 274 -30.25 15.07 11.48
C SER A 274 -29.10 14.14 11.90
N ASN A 275 -28.37 13.53 10.95
CA ASN A 275 -27.27 12.63 11.24
C ASN A 275 -25.98 13.42 11.44
N THR A 276 -25.60 13.65 12.70
CA THR A 276 -24.29 14.19 13.07
C THR A 276 -23.24 13.09 13.18
N GLY A 277 -22.13 13.25 12.46
CA GLY A 277 -20.98 12.35 12.55
C GLY A 277 -20.26 12.44 13.89
N VAL A 278 -19.62 11.34 14.29
CA VAL A 278 -18.84 11.22 15.54
C VAL A 278 -17.40 10.88 15.19
N ASP A 279 -16.43 11.55 15.82
CA ASP A 279 -14.98 11.37 15.58
C ASP A 279 -14.55 11.45 14.10
N CYS A 280 -15.28 12.21 13.29
CA CYS A 280 -14.96 12.41 11.87
C CYS A 280 -13.64 13.18 11.75
N SER A 281 -12.78 12.73 10.84
CA SER A 281 -11.46 13.33 10.65
C SER A 281 -10.92 13.17 9.24
N ARG A 282 -10.02 14.09 8.87
CA ARG A 282 -9.11 13.98 7.73
C ARG A 282 -7.84 13.34 8.22
N VAL A 283 -7.46 12.20 7.65
CA VAL A 283 -6.35 11.38 8.13
C VAL A 283 -5.12 11.58 7.25
N ASN A 284 -3.96 11.78 7.87
CA ASN A 284 -2.67 11.81 7.19
C ASN A 284 -1.81 10.62 7.61
N MET A 285 -1.49 9.77 6.65
CA MET A 285 -0.68 8.58 6.83
C MET A 285 0.70 8.81 6.24
N MET A 286 1.49 9.65 6.93
CA MET A 286 2.82 10.09 6.47
C MET A 286 2.81 10.76 5.09
N GLY A 287 1.78 11.56 4.81
CA GLY A 287 1.58 12.23 3.52
C GLY A 287 0.52 11.60 2.62
N ILE A 288 0.09 10.36 2.85
CA ILE A 288 -1.08 9.79 2.16
C ILE A 288 -2.35 10.25 2.88
N GLU A 289 -3.16 11.05 2.20
CA GLU A 289 -4.41 11.58 2.75
C GLU A 289 -5.58 10.61 2.51
N ASP A 290 -6.35 10.39 3.58
CA ASP A 290 -7.59 9.61 3.62
C ASP A 290 -7.55 8.29 2.83
N PRO A 291 -6.66 7.35 3.21
CA PRO A 291 -6.57 6.04 2.57
C PRO A 291 -7.79 5.13 2.85
N TYR A 292 -8.74 5.61 3.67
CA TYR A 292 -9.97 4.92 4.03
C TYR A 292 -11.07 5.92 4.43
N GLY A 293 -12.31 5.45 4.53
CA GLY A 293 -13.41 6.15 5.19
C GLY A 293 -14.00 7.34 4.44
N TRP A 294 -13.66 7.54 3.16
CA TRP A 294 -14.25 8.59 2.33
C TRP A 294 -14.87 8.03 1.05
N GLN A 295 -14.08 7.46 0.16
CA GLN A 295 -14.53 6.71 -1.03
C GLN A 295 -13.83 5.35 -1.05
N TRP A 296 -14.54 4.32 -1.51
CA TRP A 296 -13.93 3.08 -1.97
C TRP A 296 -12.91 3.39 -3.05
N GLU A 297 -11.76 2.74 -3.00
CA GLU A 297 -10.70 2.91 -3.99
C GLU A 297 -10.65 1.71 -4.93
N PHE A 298 -10.87 1.96 -6.22
CA PHE A 298 -10.48 1.05 -7.29
C PHE A 298 -8.96 0.89 -7.32
N LEU A 299 -8.52 -0.36 -7.40
CA LEU A 299 -7.12 -0.71 -7.58
C LEU A 299 -6.92 -1.51 -8.86
N GLN A 300 -5.75 -1.37 -9.47
CA GLN A 300 -5.25 -2.31 -10.48
C GLN A 300 -4.46 -3.47 -9.82
N GLY A 301 -3.99 -4.42 -10.63
CA GLY A 301 -3.17 -5.54 -10.17
C GLY A 301 -3.97 -6.69 -9.52
N VAL A 302 -5.29 -6.57 -9.41
CA VAL A 302 -6.14 -7.62 -8.83
C VAL A 302 -7.57 -7.59 -9.38
N PHE A 303 -8.19 -8.77 -9.52
CA PHE A 303 -9.63 -8.94 -9.72
C PHE A 303 -10.10 -10.30 -9.18
N CYS A 304 -11.39 -10.46 -8.92
CA CYS A 304 -11.99 -11.73 -8.52
C CYS A 304 -12.70 -12.43 -9.68
N GLY A 305 -12.74 -13.77 -9.65
CA GLY A 305 -13.61 -14.56 -10.53
C GLY A 305 -15.09 -14.30 -10.23
N SER A 306 -15.96 -14.62 -11.19
CA SER A 306 -17.41 -14.49 -11.06
C SER A 306 -18.11 -15.82 -11.30
N SER A 307 -18.97 -16.25 -10.39
CA SER A 307 -19.83 -17.42 -10.58
C SER A 307 -20.91 -17.20 -11.66
N ASN A 308 -21.06 -15.98 -12.18
CA ASN A 308 -21.91 -15.73 -13.36
C ASN A 308 -21.22 -16.18 -14.67
N ASN A 309 -19.91 -16.44 -14.61
CA ASN A 309 -19.15 -17.00 -15.70
C ASN A 309 -18.98 -18.51 -15.46
N SER A 310 -19.46 -19.34 -16.37
CA SER A 310 -19.42 -20.81 -16.22
C SER A 310 -18.02 -21.40 -16.14
N ALA A 311 -16.98 -20.66 -16.55
CA ALA A 311 -15.58 -21.06 -16.43
C ALA A 311 -14.94 -20.73 -15.06
N GLN A 312 -15.65 -20.03 -14.17
CA GLN A 312 -15.15 -19.58 -12.88
C GLN A 312 -16.11 -19.99 -11.75
N SER A 313 -15.55 -20.26 -10.57
CA SER A 313 -16.34 -20.58 -9.37
C SER A 313 -16.84 -19.34 -8.63
N GLY A 314 -16.22 -18.18 -8.87
CA GLY A 314 -16.47 -16.98 -8.08
C GLY A 314 -15.69 -16.94 -6.76
N THR A 315 -14.75 -17.85 -6.56
CA THR A 315 -13.88 -17.88 -5.37
C THR A 315 -12.44 -17.49 -5.69
N GLU A 316 -12.11 -17.30 -6.96
CA GLU A 316 -10.77 -16.95 -7.41
C GLU A 316 -10.47 -15.50 -7.10
N ILE A 317 -9.25 -15.23 -6.64
CA ILE A 317 -8.62 -13.91 -6.64
C ILE A 317 -7.42 -14.02 -7.58
N PHE A 318 -7.45 -13.27 -8.67
CA PHE A 318 -6.34 -13.19 -9.62
C PHE A 318 -5.51 -11.94 -9.32
N ILE A 319 -4.26 -12.14 -8.94
CA ILE A 319 -3.29 -11.07 -8.63
C ILE A 319 -2.25 -11.06 -9.73
N TYR A 320 -2.27 -10.03 -10.58
CA TYR A 320 -1.42 -9.91 -11.77
C TYR A 320 -0.44 -8.76 -11.64
N LYS A 321 0.66 -8.82 -12.39
CA LYS A 321 1.71 -7.80 -12.37
C LYS A 321 1.58 -6.81 -13.53
N GLY A 322 2.21 -5.64 -13.33
CA GLY A 322 2.41 -4.61 -14.36
C GLY A 322 1.42 -3.46 -14.29
N ASN A 323 1.81 -2.33 -14.90
CA ASN A 323 0.96 -1.16 -15.04
C ASN A 323 -0.09 -1.38 -16.14
N ARG A 324 -1.18 -2.10 -15.82
CA ARG A 324 -2.25 -2.45 -16.75
C ARG A 324 -3.56 -2.77 -16.05
N LEU A 325 -4.65 -2.82 -16.81
CA LEU A 325 -5.89 -3.52 -16.45
C LEU A 325 -6.02 -4.83 -17.24
N PRO A 326 -6.80 -5.81 -16.75
CA PRO A 326 -7.15 -6.99 -17.52
C PRO A 326 -8.04 -6.61 -18.72
N THR A 327 -7.88 -7.35 -19.80
CA THR A 327 -8.81 -7.33 -20.95
C THR A 327 -10.13 -8.04 -20.59
N THR A 328 -11.17 -7.83 -21.41
CA THR A 328 -12.44 -8.56 -21.26
C THR A 328 -12.27 -10.08 -21.31
N ALA A 329 -11.34 -10.58 -22.14
CA ALA A 329 -11.03 -12.01 -22.21
C ALA A 329 -10.37 -12.52 -20.92
N GLU A 330 -9.44 -11.75 -20.33
CA GLU A 330 -8.82 -12.11 -19.05
C GLU A 330 -9.83 -12.10 -17.90
N LEU A 331 -10.76 -11.14 -17.87
CA LEU A 331 -11.85 -11.11 -16.88
C LEU A 331 -12.76 -12.35 -16.96
N ALA A 332 -12.95 -12.88 -18.17
CA ALA A 332 -13.74 -14.08 -18.42
C ALA A 332 -12.95 -15.40 -18.20
N ALA A 333 -11.67 -15.33 -17.86
CA ALA A 333 -10.85 -16.51 -17.61
C ALA A 333 -9.86 -16.24 -16.48
N HIS A 334 -8.62 -15.90 -16.82
CA HIS A 334 -7.54 -15.55 -15.91
C HIS A 334 -6.62 -14.54 -16.60
N PRO A 335 -5.74 -13.85 -15.85
CA PRO A 335 -4.73 -12.97 -16.46
C PRO A 335 -3.80 -13.73 -17.41
N ASN A 336 -3.33 -13.05 -18.44
CA ASN A 336 -2.19 -13.48 -19.23
C ASN A 336 -0.88 -13.12 -18.54
N GLY A 337 0.18 -13.89 -18.82
CA GLY A 337 1.51 -13.67 -18.26
C GLY A 337 1.63 -14.11 -16.80
N GLU A 338 2.49 -13.45 -16.03
CA GLU A 338 2.72 -13.78 -14.62
C GLU A 338 1.57 -13.30 -13.75
N TYR A 339 0.93 -14.24 -13.05
CA TYR A 339 -0.07 -13.97 -12.02
C TYR A 339 -0.04 -15.05 -10.94
N ARG A 340 -0.63 -14.71 -9.78
CA ARG A 340 -0.94 -15.64 -8.70
C ARG A 340 -2.44 -15.74 -8.51
N GLN A 341 -2.88 -16.89 -8.03
CA GLN A 341 -4.26 -17.13 -7.66
C GLN A 341 -4.37 -17.41 -6.17
N ALA A 342 -5.29 -16.72 -5.50
CA ALA A 342 -5.70 -17.01 -4.13
C ALA A 342 -7.20 -17.33 -4.07
N THR A 343 -7.68 -17.75 -2.90
CA THR A 343 -9.09 -18.08 -2.69
C THR A 343 -9.77 -17.03 -1.81
N ARG A 344 -10.83 -16.42 -2.32
CA ARG A 344 -11.67 -15.44 -1.64
C ARG A 344 -12.65 -16.10 -0.67
N GLN A 345 -12.76 -15.53 0.52
CA GLN A 345 -13.93 -15.70 1.39
C GLN A 345 -15.15 -14.96 0.80
N THR A 346 -16.26 -15.66 0.57
CA THR A 346 -17.45 -15.09 -0.10
C THR A 346 -18.53 -14.62 0.88
N ALA A 347 -18.39 -14.90 2.17
CA ALA A 347 -19.23 -14.33 3.21
C ALA A 347 -18.77 -12.89 3.56
N SER A 348 -19.75 -12.01 3.75
CA SER A 348 -19.51 -10.64 4.24
C SER A 348 -19.45 -10.62 5.77
N GLY A 349 -18.63 -9.73 6.34
CA GLY A 349 -18.55 -9.52 7.78
C GLY A 349 -17.23 -8.92 8.24
N GLN A 350 -17.06 -8.78 9.55
CA GLN A 350 -15.82 -8.28 10.15
C GLN A 350 -14.69 -9.29 10.05
N VAL A 351 -13.56 -8.82 9.56
CA VAL A 351 -12.38 -9.64 9.26
C VAL A 351 -11.75 -10.17 10.55
N GLN A 352 -11.69 -11.49 10.67
CA GLN A 352 -11.01 -12.18 11.76
C GLN A 352 -9.58 -12.55 11.36
N GLU A 353 -9.42 -13.16 10.19
CA GLU A 353 -8.12 -13.57 9.66
C GLU A 353 -8.00 -13.10 8.23
N ILE A 354 -6.83 -12.55 7.85
CA ILE A 354 -6.45 -12.38 6.46
C ILE A 354 -5.76 -13.65 5.93
N ILE A 355 -5.64 -13.77 4.61
CA ILE A 355 -4.94 -14.89 3.96
C ILE A 355 -3.50 -14.98 4.48
N LEU A 356 -2.85 -13.84 4.72
CA LEU A 356 -1.48 -13.71 5.20
C LEU A 356 -0.50 -14.38 4.23
N GLY A 357 -0.34 -15.70 4.29
CA GLY A 357 0.55 -16.46 3.41
C GLY A 357 1.98 -15.91 3.38
N GLU A 358 2.77 -16.32 2.39
CA GLU A 358 4.10 -15.76 2.17
C GLU A 358 4.04 -14.33 1.59
N HIS A 359 2.96 -14.00 0.87
CA HIS A 359 2.82 -12.73 0.15
C HIS A 359 2.13 -11.60 0.93
N PHE A 360 1.77 -11.82 2.20
CA PHE A 360 1.00 -10.89 3.03
C PHE A 360 -0.32 -10.45 2.36
N ASP A 361 -1.08 -11.40 1.82
CA ASP A 361 -2.34 -11.07 1.14
C ASP A 361 -3.41 -10.66 2.17
N ILE A 362 -3.84 -9.40 2.08
CA ILE A 362 -4.76 -8.74 3.02
C ILE A 362 -6.24 -9.05 2.76
N PHE A 363 -6.55 -10.01 1.88
CA PHE A 363 -7.91 -10.48 1.69
C PHE A 363 -8.38 -11.27 2.92
N PRO A 364 -9.68 -11.22 3.28
CA PRO A 364 -10.20 -12.03 4.37
C PRO A 364 -10.12 -13.52 4.03
N LYS A 365 -9.58 -14.28 4.97
CA LYS A 365 -9.66 -15.74 5.03
C LYS A 365 -10.85 -16.19 5.90
N LYS A 366 -11.08 -15.48 7.00
CA LYS A 366 -12.13 -15.80 7.98
C LYS A 366 -12.85 -14.55 8.44
N ILE A 367 -14.17 -14.66 8.55
CA ILE A 367 -15.06 -13.66 9.13
C ILE A 367 -15.43 -14.08 10.54
N GLY A 368 -15.46 -13.13 11.48
CA GLY A 368 -15.79 -13.41 12.89
C GLY A 368 -15.33 -12.36 13.90
N GLY A 369 -14.89 -11.18 13.45
CA GLY A 369 -14.48 -10.09 14.33
C GLY A 369 -15.61 -9.12 14.70
N ASN A 370 -15.23 -7.95 15.19
CA ASN A 370 -16.09 -6.78 15.40
C ASN A 370 -15.24 -5.50 15.22
N SER A 371 -15.84 -4.31 15.35
CA SER A 371 -15.15 -3.01 15.14
C SER A 371 -14.00 -2.70 16.11
N THR A 372 -13.73 -3.55 17.09
CA THR A 372 -12.65 -3.38 18.07
C THR A 372 -11.80 -4.66 18.26
N SER A 373 -11.95 -5.66 17.40
CA SER A 373 -11.22 -6.94 17.50
C SER A 373 -10.67 -7.40 16.15
N TYR A 374 -9.66 -8.25 16.22
CA TYR A 374 -8.94 -8.84 15.09
C TYR A 374 -8.45 -7.79 14.11
N TRP A 375 -9.12 -7.56 12.98
CA TRP A 375 -8.75 -6.53 12.01
C TRP A 375 -9.63 -5.28 12.04
N ALA A 376 -10.66 -5.26 12.90
CA ALA A 376 -11.66 -4.19 13.10
C ALA A 376 -12.53 -3.83 11.87
N ASP A 377 -12.08 -4.19 10.68
CA ASP A 377 -12.65 -3.76 9.42
C ASP A 377 -13.65 -4.75 8.85
N TYR A 378 -14.57 -4.24 8.04
CA TYR A 378 -15.58 -5.05 7.37
C TYR A 378 -15.18 -5.41 5.94
N SER A 379 -15.50 -6.64 5.53
CA SER A 379 -15.40 -7.07 4.14
C SER A 379 -16.76 -7.38 3.54
N TRP A 380 -17.02 -6.85 2.35
CA TRP A 380 -18.18 -7.18 1.52
C TRP A 380 -17.76 -8.13 0.40
N ALA A 381 -18.37 -9.30 0.35
CA ALA A 381 -18.06 -10.33 -0.63
C ALA A 381 -19.31 -11.10 -1.04
N ASN A 382 -19.27 -11.64 -2.25
CA ASN A 382 -20.17 -12.65 -2.77
C ASN A 382 -19.38 -13.48 -3.81
N THR A 383 -20.04 -14.31 -4.60
CA THR A 383 -19.40 -15.10 -5.66
C THR A 383 -19.43 -14.42 -7.03
N THR A 384 -20.18 -13.34 -7.22
CA THR A 384 -20.44 -12.78 -8.55
C THR A 384 -19.62 -11.52 -8.87
N GLY A 385 -19.16 -10.79 -7.86
CA GLY A 385 -18.39 -9.57 -8.05
C GLY A 385 -16.95 -9.84 -8.46
N GLN A 386 -16.43 -8.97 -9.34
CA GLN A 386 -15.09 -9.06 -9.93
C GLN A 386 -14.18 -7.91 -9.52
N LEU A 387 -14.74 -6.72 -9.30
CA LEU A 387 -13.97 -5.59 -8.79
C LEU A 387 -13.42 -5.93 -7.41
N VAL A 388 -12.29 -5.32 -7.07
CA VAL A 388 -11.87 -5.26 -5.68
C VAL A 388 -11.59 -3.82 -5.29
N LEU A 389 -12.25 -3.40 -4.22
CA LEU A 389 -12.26 -2.04 -3.70
C LEU A 389 -11.74 -2.05 -2.27
N TRP A 390 -11.06 -0.97 -1.87
CA TRP A 390 -10.54 -0.84 -0.51
C TRP A 390 -10.90 0.47 0.19
N GLY A 391 -10.89 0.43 1.52
CA GLY A 391 -10.95 1.61 2.38
C GLY A 391 -12.32 1.95 2.95
N GLY A 392 -13.41 1.52 2.32
CA GLY A 392 -14.76 1.93 2.71
C GLY A 392 -15.07 3.40 2.40
N THR A 393 -16.33 3.78 2.63
CA THR A 393 -16.86 5.10 2.28
C THR A 393 -17.43 5.82 3.49
N ALA A 394 -17.69 7.11 3.34
CA ALA A 394 -18.25 7.93 4.41
C ALA A 394 -19.64 7.46 4.93
N ASN A 395 -20.32 6.51 4.26
CA ASN A 395 -21.56 5.93 4.76
C ASN A 395 -21.38 4.60 5.54
N ASN A 396 -20.16 4.05 5.59
CA ASN A 396 -19.90 2.79 6.29
C ASN A 396 -19.43 2.99 7.74
N GLY A 397 -19.02 4.23 8.10
CA GLY A 397 -18.55 4.58 9.45
C GLY A 397 -17.42 3.67 9.94
N ALA A 398 -17.56 3.11 11.14
CA ALA A 398 -16.58 2.22 11.78
C ALA A 398 -16.26 0.93 11.00
N SER A 399 -17.03 0.59 9.97
CA SER A 399 -16.75 -0.57 9.11
C SER A 399 -15.59 -0.32 8.11
N CYS A 400 -15.20 0.94 7.95
CA CYS A 400 -14.06 1.36 7.12
C CYS A 400 -12.73 1.06 7.79
N GLY A 401 -11.66 1.02 6.98
CA GLY A 401 -10.29 0.89 7.47
C GLY A 401 -9.32 0.40 6.40
N LEU A 402 -8.09 0.08 6.79
CA LEU A 402 -7.06 -0.35 5.83
C LEU A 402 -7.29 -1.77 5.28
N ALA A 403 -7.87 -2.67 6.07
CA ALA A 403 -8.26 -4.02 5.68
C ALA A 403 -9.70 -4.08 5.12
N SER A 404 -10.45 -2.98 5.20
CA SER A 404 -11.81 -2.91 4.66
C SER A 404 -11.79 -3.10 3.14
N ALA A 405 -12.49 -4.14 2.66
CA ALA A 405 -12.47 -4.57 1.27
C ALA A 405 -13.88 -4.86 0.75
N ALA A 406 -14.14 -4.58 -0.52
CA ALA A 406 -15.38 -4.96 -1.19
C ALA A 406 -15.10 -5.64 -2.52
N SER A 407 -15.71 -6.80 -2.74
CA SER A 407 -15.55 -7.60 -3.96
C SER A 407 -16.87 -8.15 -4.51
N ASN A 408 -17.99 -7.53 -4.12
CA ASN A 408 -19.35 -7.93 -4.46
C ASN A 408 -19.95 -7.20 -5.67
N HIS A 409 -19.14 -6.42 -6.39
CA HIS A 409 -19.56 -5.60 -7.53
C HIS A 409 -18.97 -6.10 -8.85
N ASP A 410 -19.76 -6.03 -9.91
CA ASP A 410 -19.30 -6.32 -11.28
C ASP A 410 -18.31 -5.27 -11.79
N TRP A 411 -17.55 -5.61 -12.84
CA TRP A 411 -16.50 -4.75 -13.40
C TRP A 411 -17.01 -3.40 -13.94
N SER A 412 -18.31 -3.30 -14.26
CA SER A 412 -18.93 -2.12 -14.85
C SER A 412 -19.48 -1.12 -13.83
N HIS A 413 -19.37 -1.40 -12.53
CA HIS A 413 -19.95 -0.55 -11.51
C HIS A 413 -19.30 0.84 -11.44
N SER A 414 -20.10 1.89 -11.23
CA SER A 414 -19.66 3.30 -11.33
C SER A 414 -20.49 4.25 -10.47
N THR A 415 -20.39 4.16 -9.15
CA THR A 415 -21.16 5.00 -8.22
C THR A 415 -20.33 6.18 -7.70
N ALA A 416 -21.00 7.18 -7.12
CA ALA A 416 -20.33 8.39 -6.62
C ALA A 416 -19.33 8.11 -5.48
N TYR A 417 -19.61 7.09 -4.68
CA TYR A 417 -18.77 6.67 -3.56
C TYR A 417 -17.58 5.79 -3.97
N PHE A 418 -17.41 5.51 -5.28
CA PHE A 418 -16.25 4.82 -5.82
C PHE A 418 -15.31 5.83 -6.48
N GLY A 419 -14.09 5.90 -5.98
CA GLY A 419 -13.01 6.71 -6.52
C GLY A 419 -11.80 5.84 -6.85
N SER A 420 -10.70 6.49 -7.19
CA SER A 420 -9.39 5.85 -7.29
C SER A 420 -8.30 6.86 -6.93
N ARG A 421 -7.06 6.43 -7.01
CA ARG A 421 -5.87 7.21 -6.67
C ARG A 421 -4.85 6.96 -7.76
N LEU A 422 -4.21 8.04 -8.20
CA LEU A 422 -3.20 7.99 -9.25
C LEU A 422 -1.96 7.24 -8.72
N ALA A 423 -1.23 6.54 -9.58
CA ALA A 423 0.07 5.96 -9.27
C ALA A 423 1.03 6.15 -10.45
N TYR A 424 2.33 6.08 -10.18
CA TYR A 424 3.38 6.22 -11.19
C TYR A 424 4.35 5.04 -11.12
N PHE A 425 4.67 4.47 -12.27
CA PHE A 425 5.50 3.26 -12.41
C PHE A 425 6.78 3.50 -13.23
N GLY A 426 6.95 4.71 -13.77
CA GLY A 426 8.09 5.08 -14.60
C GLY A 426 9.35 5.42 -13.81
N ASN A 427 10.35 5.95 -14.52
CA ASN A 427 11.60 6.41 -13.93
C ASN A 427 11.43 7.74 -13.20
N LEU A 428 12.09 7.89 -12.06
CA LEU A 428 12.03 9.10 -11.25
C LEU A 428 13.35 9.85 -11.31
N THR A 429 13.27 11.14 -11.59
CA THR A 429 14.42 12.06 -11.49
C THR A 429 14.19 13.05 -10.36
N PHE A 430 14.93 12.89 -9.26
CA PHE A 430 14.79 13.78 -8.12
C PHE A 430 15.48 15.12 -8.36
N VAL A 431 14.75 16.22 -8.13
CA VAL A 431 15.20 17.60 -8.35
C VAL A 431 14.80 18.49 -7.17
N SER A 432 15.38 19.69 -7.07
CA SER A 432 14.93 20.70 -6.11
C SER A 432 13.55 21.28 -6.50
N GLY A 433 12.84 21.86 -5.54
CA GLY A 433 11.59 22.58 -5.78
C GLY A 433 11.81 23.75 -6.73
N ALA A 434 12.88 24.51 -6.50
CA ALA A 434 13.28 25.62 -7.38
C ALA A 434 13.50 25.16 -8.83
N SER A 435 14.19 24.03 -9.05
CA SER A 435 14.45 23.49 -10.38
C SER A 435 13.16 23.00 -11.07
N LEU A 436 12.25 22.38 -10.33
CA LEU A 436 10.97 21.92 -10.86
C LEU A 436 10.07 23.10 -11.22
N MET A 437 10.05 24.15 -10.40
CA MET A 437 9.25 25.36 -10.65
C MET A 437 9.79 26.25 -11.77
N ALA A 438 11.09 26.18 -12.10
CA ALA A 438 11.68 26.97 -13.18
C ALA A 438 11.42 26.40 -14.58
N ALA A 439 11.07 25.12 -14.68
CA ALA A 439 10.66 24.46 -15.93
C ALA A 439 9.17 24.62 -16.17
#